data_AF-A0A2D5YKK0-F1
#
_entry.id   AF-A0A2D5YKK0-F1
#
_cell.length_a   1.000
_cell.length_b   1.000
_cell.length_c   1.000
_cell.angle_alpha   90.00
_cell.angle_beta   90.00
_cell.angle_gamma   90.00
#
_symmetry.space_group_name_H-M   'P 1'
#
loop_
_entity.id
_entity.type
_entity.pdbx_description
1 polymer ?
#
loop_
_entity_poly.entity_id
_entity_poly.type
_entity_poly.pdbx_seq_one_letter_code
_entity_poly.pdbx_strand_id
1 'polypeptide(L)'
;MSKISIHRPQIQNQNAIKKNNSSKGYEFIPEDHKKFAKAMESQFAELMLKEMQKSVGNKDTNQAQQIYESMLLKERAKNMADNKDSAIQELILNEVYPQKFRNEQNFEMYQASQNKFKKNKVAMHDHHINEYNKVQKHKSVNSNQIHTNNGE
;
A
#
# COMPACT_ATOMS: atom_id res chain seq x y z
N MET A 1 43.17 19.43 -52.19
CA MET A 1 42.49 18.57 -51.19
C MET A 1 41.41 19.40 -50.51
N SER A 2 40.14 19.19 -50.88
CA SER A 2 39.00 19.99 -50.41
C SER A 2 38.50 19.46 -49.07
N LYS A 3 38.51 20.30 -48.02
CA LYS A 3 37.96 19.96 -46.70
C LYS A 3 36.43 19.89 -46.78
N ILE A 4 35.88 18.70 -46.58
CA ILE A 4 34.43 18.49 -46.45
C ILE A 4 34.06 18.76 -44.99
N SER A 5 33.35 19.86 -44.74
CA SER A 5 32.85 20.20 -43.41
C SER A 5 31.44 19.62 -43.22
N ILE A 6 31.35 18.49 -42.54
CA ILE A 6 30.05 17.86 -42.23
C ILE A 6 29.38 18.65 -41.11
N HIS A 7 28.42 19.52 -41.46
CA HIS A 7 27.53 20.15 -40.49
C HIS A 7 26.60 19.09 -39.91
N ARG A 8 26.81 18.73 -38.64
CA ARG A 8 25.88 17.91 -37.88
C ARG A 8 24.89 18.84 -37.18
N PRO A 9 23.58 18.80 -37.52
CA PRO A 9 22.60 19.57 -36.77
C PRO A 9 22.55 19.05 -35.34
N GLN A 10 22.80 19.94 -34.39
CA GLN A 10 22.68 19.64 -32.96
C GLN A 10 21.18 19.53 -32.64
N ILE A 11 20.67 18.30 -32.53
CA ILE A 11 19.29 18.04 -32.14
C ILE A 11 19.13 18.46 -30.67
N GLN A 12 18.63 19.67 -30.45
CA GLN A 12 18.21 20.13 -29.13
C GLN A 12 16.89 19.43 -28.80
N ASN A 13 16.96 18.33 -28.07
CA ASN A 13 15.78 17.65 -27.53
C ASN A 13 15.08 18.61 -26.55
N GLN A 14 14.06 19.34 -27.01
CA GLN A 14 13.25 20.23 -26.16
C GLN A 14 12.43 19.45 -25.11
N ASN A 15 12.30 18.13 -25.31
CA ASN A 15 11.70 17.18 -24.37
C ASN A 15 12.73 16.51 -23.46
N ALA A 16 13.97 17.02 -23.37
CA ALA A 16 14.88 16.61 -22.31
C ALA A 16 14.17 16.88 -20.99
N ILE A 17 13.71 15.79 -20.36
CA ILE A 17 12.98 15.77 -19.11
C ILE A 17 13.72 16.73 -18.19
N LYS A 18 13.12 17.91 -17.95
CA LYS A 18 13.66 18.84 -16.97
C LYS A 18 13.83 18.00 -15.72
N LYS A 19 15.07 17.85 -15.24
CA LYS A 19 15.35 17.30 -13.92
C LYS A 19 14.49 18.13 -12.99
N ASN A 20 13.32 17.60 -12.63
CA ASN A 20 12.53 18.19 -11.59
C ASN A 20 13.47 18.20 -10.40
N ASN A 21 13.67 19.37 -9.80
CA ASN A 21 14.36 19.45 -8.53
C ASN A 21 13.44 18.77 -7.49
N SER A 22 13.38 17.43 -7.55
CA SER A 22 12.53 16.52 -6.78
C SER A 22 12.87 16.52 -5.30
N SER A 23 13.92 17.27 -4.93
CA SER A 23 14.29 17.59 -3.56
C SER A 23 13.33 18.56 -2.85
N LYS A 24 12.59 19.43 -3.55
CA LYS A 24 11.72 20.39 -2.88
C LYS A 24 10.50 19.68 -2.30
N GLY A 25 10.45 19.54 -0.98
CA GLY A 25 9.31 19.00 -0.24
C GLY A 25 9.31 17.48 -0.04
N TYR A 26 10.37 16.76 -0.43
CA TYR A 26 10.50 15.33 -0.09
C TYR A 26 10.54 15.07 1.43
N GLU A 27 11.03 16.06 2.18
CA GLU A 27 11.04 16.07 3.65
C GLU A 27 9.63 16.08 4.26
N PHE A 28 8.65 16.71 3.59
CA PHE A 28 7.27 16.80 4.05
C PHE A 28 6.40 15.62 3.61
N ILE A 29 6.99 14.59 2.99
CA ILE A 29 6.27 13.37 2.66
C ILE A 29 6.28 12.44 3.89
N PRO A 30 5.13 11.97 4.38
CA PRO A 30 5.09 11.01 5.47
C PRO A 30 5.81 9.70 5.13
N GLU A 31 6.53 9.14 6.10
CA GLU A 31 7.31 7.91 5.91
C GLU A 31 6.46 6.72 5.45
N ASP A 32 5.19 6.64 5.84
CA ASP A 32 4.30 5.56 5.40
C ASP A 32 4.06 5.61 3.88
N HIS A 33 4.00 6.81 3.30
CA HIS A 33 3.83 6.98 1.86
C HIS A 33 5.14 6.66 1.13
N LYS A 34 6.30 7.01 1.70
CA LYS A 34 7.61 6.62 1.16
C LYS A 34 7.79 5.11 1.17
N LYS A 35 7.42 4.44 2.26
CA LYS A 35 7.45 2.98 2.38
C LYS A 35 6.52 2.31 1.38
N PHE A 36 5.31 2.85 1.22
CA PHE A 36 4.36 2.35 0.23
C PHE A 36 4.91 2.45 -1.20
N ALA A 37 5.44 3.60 -1.57
CA ALA A 37 6.03 3.80 -2.89
C ALA A 37 7.21 2.86 -3.15
N LYS A 38 8.08 2.67 -2.14
CA LYS A 38 9.19 1.71 -2.19
C LYS A 38 8.72 0.27 -2.35
N ALA A 39 7.64 -0.11 -1.67
CA ALA A 39 7.07 -1.45 -1.78
C ALA A 39 6.45 -1.70 -3.16
N MET A 40 5.77 -0.70 -3.74
CA MET A 40 5.25 -0.76 -5.10
C MET A 40 6.38 -0.83 -6.13
N GLU A 41 7.43 -0.03 -5.96
CA GLU A 41 8.60 -0.09 -6.82
C GLU A 41 9.27 -1.47 -6.78
N SER A 42 9.41 -2.06 -5.59
CA SER A 42 9.96 -3.42 -5.45
C SER A 42 9.15 -4.44 -6.26
N GLN A 43 7.82 -4.36 -6.21
CA GLN A 43 6.95 -5.25 -6.99
C GLN A 43 7.08 -5.01 -8.49
N PHE A 44 7.18 -3.76 -8.90
CA PHE A 44 7.41 -3.40 -10.30
C PHE A 44 8.75 -3.92 -10.80
N ALA A 45 9.82 -3.74 -10.01
CA ALA A 45 11.15 -4.23 -10.32
C ALA A 45 11.17 -5.78 -10.39
N GLU A 46 10.48 -6.46 -9.48
CA GLU A 46 10.32 -7.92 -9.52
C GLU A 46 9.65 -8.38 -10.82
N LEU A 47 8.55 -7.72 -11.20
CA LEU A 47 7.86 -8.00 -12.46
C LEU A 47 8.77 -7.78 -13.66
N MET A 48 9.47 -6.64 -13.71
CA MET A 48 10.40 -6.32 -14.79
C MET A 48 11.51 -7.37 -14.92
N LEU A 49 12.16 -7.73 -13.81
CA LEU A 49 13.21 -8.75 -13.82
C LEU A 49 12.66 -10.12 -14.22
N LYS A 50 11.43 -10.46 -13.83
CA LYS A 50 10.76 -11.69 -14.24
C LYS A 50 10.49 -11.72 -15.75
N GLU A 51 10.00 -10.63 -16.33
CA GLU A 51 9.82 -10.53 -17.79
C GLU A 51 11.16 -10.58 -18.54
N MET A 52 12.20 -9.95 -18.00
CA MET A 52 13.56 -10.08 -18.55
C MET A 52 14.05 -11.53 -18.53
N GLN A 53 13.84 -12.27 -17.44
CA GLN A 53 14.22 -13.68 -17.35
C GLN A 53 13.46 -14.55 -18.37
N LYS A 54 12.18 -14.29 -18.60
CA LYS A 54 11.40 -15.00 -19.64
C LYS A 54 11.97 -14.76 -21.04
N SER A 55 12.49 -13.57 -21.32
CA SER A 55 13.10 -13.24 -22.62
C SER A 55 14.42 -13.98 -22.85
N VAL A 56 15.15 -14.32 -21.79
CA VAL A 56 16.41 -15.06 -21.83
C VAL A 56 16.09 -16.55 -21.71
N GLY A 57 15.54 -17.14 -22.77
CA GLY A 57 15.35 -18.57 -23.04
C GLY A 57 15.16 -19.52 -21.83
N ASN A 58 14.00 -20.16 -21.74
CA ASN A 58 13.69 -21.13 -20.68
C ASN A 58 14.79 -22.19 -20.53
N LYS A 59 15.55 -22.12 -19.44
CA LYS A 59 16.39 -23.22 -18.99
C LYS A 59 15.51 -24.15 -18.16
N ASP A 60 15.62 -25.46 -18.38
CA ASP A 60 14.97 -26.44 -17.52
C ASP A 60 15.55 -26.34 -16.11
N THR A 61 14.78 -25.71 -15.20
CA THR A 61 15.18 -25.50 -13.81
C THR A 61 14.38 -26.43 -12.89
N ASN A 62 15.07 -27.09 -11.97
CA ASN A 62 14.44 -27.90 -10.92
C ASN A 62 13.65 -26.98 -9.95
N GLN A 63 12.63 -27.51 -9.27
CA GLN A 63 11.78 -26.76 -8.33
C GLN A 63 12.59 -26.05 -7.23
N ALA A 64 13.62 -26.69 -6.68
CA ALA A 64 14.51 -26.08 -5.70
C ALA A 64 15.26 -24.86 -6.28
N GLN A 65 15.67 -24.94 -7.55
CA GLN A 65 16.33 -23.85 -8.25
C GLN A 65 15.36 -22.70 -8.51
N GLN A 66 14.11 -22.98 -8.90
CA GLN A 66 13.08 -21.95 -9.06
C GLN A 66 12.80 -21.20 -7.75
N ILE A 67 12.77 -21.91 -6.63
CA ILE A 67 12.62 -21.29 -5.31
C ILE A 67 13.80 -20.36 -5.03
N TYR A 68 15.04 -20.83 -5.20
CA TYR A 68 16.23 -20.02 -5.00
C TYR A 68 16.26 -18.78 -5.90
N GLU A 69 15.98 -18.97 -7.20
CA GLU A 69 15.91 -17.87 -8.17
C GLU A 69 14.85 -16.85 -7.80
N SER A 70 13.68 -17.28 -7.30
CA SER A 70 12.63 -16.38 -6.83
C SER A 70 13.05 -15.56 -5.61
N MET A 71 13.81 -16.15 -4.67
CA MET A 71 14.35 -15.42 -3.52
C MET A 71 15.39 -14.40 -3.96
N LEU A 72 16.30 -14.80 -4.84
CA LEU A 72 17.33 -13.91 -5.39
C LEU A 72 16.70 -12.76 -6.20
N LEU A 73 15.66 -13.05 -6.97
CA LEU A 73 14.91 -12.07 -7.73
C LEU A 73 14.29 -11.00 -6.81
N LYS A 74 13.63 -11.44 -5.73
CA LYS A 74 13.03 -10.55 -4.73
C LYS A 74 14.06 -9.67 -4.03
N GLU A 75 15.19 -10.24 -3.63
CA GLU A 75 16.26 -9.44 -3.01
C GLU A 75 16.87 -8.44 -3.99
N ARG A 76 17.04 -8.80 -5.27
CA ARG A 76 17.48 -7.86 -6.31
C ARG A 76 16.46 -6.75 -6.52
N ALA A 77 15.18 -7.09 -6.65
CA ALA A 77 14.11 -6.11 -6.84
C ALA A 77 14.01 -5.13 -5.67
N LYS A 78 14.12 -5.64 -4.45
CA LYS A 78 14.19 -4.83 -3.23
C LYS A 78 15.41 -3.90 -3.24
N ASN A 79 16.60 -4.43 -3.53
CA ASN A 79 17.81 -3.61 -3.64
C ASN A 79 17.71 -2.53 -4.72
N MET A 80 16.97 -2.77 -5.80
CA MET A 80 16.70 -1.75 -6.82
C MET A 80 15.81 -0.62 -6.25
N ALA A 81 14.76 -0.96 -5.52
CA ALA A 81 13.85 0.00 -4.89
C ALA A 81 14.42 0.71 -3.63
N ASP A 82 15.50 0.19 -3.06
CA ASP A 82 16.21 0.83 -1.94
C ASP A 82 17.00 2.08 -2.38
N ASN A 83 17.22 2.26 -3.69
CA ASN A 83 17.90 3.43 -4.23
C ASN A 83 17.00 4.65 -4.19
N LYS A 84 17.37 5.65 -3.38
CA LYS A 84 16.58 6.87 -3.10
C LYS A 84 16.23 7.74 -4.33
N ASP A 85 16.90 7.53 -5.47
CA ASP A 85 16.78 8.38 -6.67
C ASP A 85 16.06 7.67 -7.83
N SER A 86 15.18 6.72 -7.53
CA SER A 86 14.42 6.06 -8.59
C SER A 86 13.28 6.93 -9.11
N ALA A 87 13.28 7.16 -10.43
CA ALA A 87 12.19 7.87 -11.11
C ALA A 87 10.83 7.18 -10.93
N ILE A 88 10.81 5.85 -10.77
CA ILE A 88 9.57 5.09 -10.57
C ILE A 88 9.01 5.36 -9.19
N GLN A 89 9.87 5.40 -8.17
CA GLN A 89 9.47 5.79 -6.83
C GLN A 89 8.85 7.18 -6.82
N GLU A 90 9.46 8.13 -7.53
CA GLU A 90 8.96 9.50 -7.64
C GLU A 90 7.59 9.56 -8.34
N LEU A 91 7.39 8.79 -9.42
CA LEU A 91 6.11 8.68 -10.11
C LEU A 91 5.01 8.15 -9.19
N ILE A 92 5.29 7.06 -8.45
CA ILE A 92 4.34 6.48 -7.50
C ILE A 92 4.06 7.48 -6.37
N LEU A 93 5.09 8.16 -5.85
CA LEU A 93 4.92 9.20 -4.83
C LEU A 93 4.11 10.39 -5.33
N ASN A 94 4.23 10.77 -6.60
CA ASN A 94 3.45 11.85 -7.19
C ASN A 94 1.97 11.48 -7.33
N GLU A 95 1.67 10.20 -7.58
CA GLU A 95 0.30 9.70 -7.66
C GLU A 95 -0.35 9.60 -6.26
N VAL A 96 0.34 9.00 -5.30
CA VAL A 96 -0.19 8.74 -3.95
C VAL A 96 -0.12 9.99 -3.06
N TYR A 97 0.92 10.83 -3.25
CA TYR A 97 1.11 12.06 -2.48
C TYR A 97 1.64 13.22 -3.37
N PRO A 98 0.73 13.86 -4.13
CA PRO A 98 1.07 14.94 -5.06
C PRO A 98 1.80 16.12 -4.41
N GLN A 99 2.57 16.85 -5.23
CA GLN A 99 3.39 17.99 -4.82
C GLN A 99 2.63 19.06 -4.01
N LYS A 100 1.35 19.32 -4.35
CA LYS A 100 0.51 20.30 -3.64
C LYS A 100 0.34 20.01 -2.14
N PHE A 101 0.51 18.76 -1.73
CA PHE A 101 0.38 18.35 -0.33
C PHE A 101 1.72 18.37 0.42
N ARG A 102 2.85 18.50 -0.27
CA ARG A 102 4.21 18.45 0.30
C ARG A 102 4.59 19.78 0.95
N ASN A 103 3.88 20.12 2.02
CA ASN A 103 4.15 21.29 2.83
C ASN A 103 4.13 20.92 4.32
N GLU A 104 4.75 21.78 5.12
CA GLU A 104 4.91 21.59 6.57
C GLU A 104 3.55 21.42 7.28
N GLN A 105 2.57 22.27 6.97
CA GLN A 105 1.25 22.25 7.60
C GLN A 105 0.53 20.90 7.43
N ASN A 106 0.54 20.35 6.22
CA ASN A 106 -0.07 19.05 5.94
C ASN A 106 0.69 17.90 6.60
N PHE A 107 2.02 18.01 6.66
CA PHE A 107 2.87 17.01 7.31
C PHE A 107 2.61 16.97 8.82
N GLU A 108 2.54 18.13 9.48
CA GLU A 108 2.19 18.25 10.89
C GLU A 108 0.79 17.72 11.17
N MET A 109 -0.19 18.06 10.33
CA MET A 109 -1.57 17.55 10.47
C MET A 109 -1.61 16.03 10.33
N TYR A 110 -0.84 15.46 9.40
CA TYR A 110 -0.71 14.00 9.27
C TYR A 110 -0.16 13.38 10.55
N GLN A 111 0.96 13.90 11.09
CA GLN A 111 1.55 13.39 12.33
C GLN A 111 0.60 13.51 13.53
N ALA A 112 -0.09 14.65 13.66
CA ALA A 112 -1.06 14.88 14.72
C ALA A 112 -2.23 13.89 14.65
N SER A 113 -2.73 13.58 13.46
CA SER A 113 -3.81 12.60 13.28
C SER A 113 -3.38 11.19 13.69
N GLN A 114 -2.19 10.74 13.31
CA GLN A 114 -1.63 9.44 13.71
C GLN A 114 -1.52 9.30 15.24
N ASN A 115 -1.18 10.39 15.94
CA ASN A 115 -1.07 10.39 17.40
C ASN A 115 -2.42 10.35 18.12
N LYS A 116 -3.49 10.91 17.53
CA LYS A 116 -4.84 10.86 18.10
C LYS A 116 -5.39 9.44 18.13
N PHE A 117 -5.18 8.67 17.07
CA PHE A 117 -5.61 7.26 17.03
C PHE A 117 -4.85 6.37 18.02
N LYS A 118 -3.58 6.68 18.32
CA LYS A 118 -2.80 5.96 19.35
C LYS A 118 -3.27 6.22 20.78
N LYS A 119 -3.81 7.41 21.06
CA LYS A 119 -4.29 7.80 22.40
C LYS A 119 -5.67 7.24 22.73
N ASN A 120 -6.49 6.96 21.72
CA ASN A 120 -7.78 6.28 21.91
C ASN A 120 -7.60 4.76 22.05
N LYS A 121 -6.74 4.32 22.96
CA LYS A 121 -6.90 2.99 23.54
C LYS A 121 -8.15 3.06 24.41
N VAL A 122 -9.29 2.69 23.85
CA VAL A 122 -10.50 2.46 24.62
C VAL A 122 -10.13 1.43 25.67
N ALA A 123 -10.00 1.86 26.93
CA ALA A 123 -9.90 0.94 28.04
C ALA A 123 -11.24 0.19 28.08
N MET A 124 -11.25 -1.05 27.57
CA MET A 124 -12.35 -1.97 27.82
C MET A 124 -12.40 -2.18 29.32
N HIS A 125 -13.22 -1.40 30.00
CA HIS A 125 -13.61 -1.69 31.37
C HIS A 125 -14.55 -2.87 31.26
N ASP A 126 -14.07 -4.04 31.68
CA ASP A 126 -14.91 -5.20 31.96
C ASP A 126 -16.02 -4.73 32.90
N HIS A 127 -17.22 -4.56 32.36
CA HIS A 127 -18.40 -4.34 33.20
C HIS A 127 -18.65 -5.65 33.94
N HIS A 128 -18.41 -5.65 35.25
CA HIS A 128 -18.84 -6.72 36.13
C HIS A 128 -20.35 -6.92 35.97
N ILE A 129 -20.76 -8.05 35.40
CA ILE A 129 -22.16 -8.49 35.39
C ILE A 129 -22.50 -8.90 36.83
N ASN A 130 -22.96 -7.94 37.63
CA ASN A 130 -23.52 -8.20 38.95
C ASN A 130 -24.91 -7.57 39.03
N GLU A 131 -25.86 -8.09 38.28
CA GLU A 131 -27.28 -7.92 38.60
C GLU A 131 -28.02 -9.25 38.46
N TYR A 132 -28.26 -9.86 39.62
CA TYR A 132 -29.26 -10.90 39.83
C TYR A 132 -30.63 -10.34 39.44
N ASN A 133 -31.04 -10.54 38.19
CA ASN A 133 -32.44 -10.39 37.82
C ASN A 133 -33.21 -11.63 38.27
N LYS A 134 -33.98 -11.48 39.36
CA LYS A 134 -35.01 -12.42 39.80
C LYS A 134 -35.94 -12.71 38.63
N VAL A 135 -35.89 -13.95 38.12
CA VAL A 135 -36.85 -14.48 37.17
C VAL A 135 -38.24 -14.45 37.80
N GLN A 136 -39.08 -13.50 37.37
CA GLN A 136 -40.51 -13.57 37.65
C GLN A 136 -41.09 -14.70 36.78
N LYS A 137 -41.50 -15.81 37.42
CA LYS A 137 -42.22 -16.89 36.74
C LYS A 137 -43.56 -16.35 36.24
N HIS A 138 -43.64 -16.04 34.95
CA HIS A 138 -44.92 -15.83 34.28
C HIS A 138 -45.66 -17.16 34.25
N LYS A 139 -46.79 -17.24 34.96
CA LYS A 139 -47.74 -18.35 34.82
C LYS A 139 -48.28 -18.30 33.39
N SER A 140 -47.88 -19.27 32.56
CA SER A 140 -48.49 -19.53 31.26
C SER A 140 -49.96 -19.93 31.49
N VAL A 141 -50.87 -19.04 31.13
CA VAL A 141 -52.30 -19.33 31.02
C VAL A 141 -52.48 -20.28 29.85
N ASN A 142 -52.86 -21.51 30.15
CA ASN A 142 -53.17 -22.56 29.19
C ASN A 142 -54.57 -22.30 28.60
N SER A 143 -54.63 -21.66 27.43
CA SER A 143 -55.87 -21.53 26.66
C SER A 143 -55.99 -22.68 25.66
N ASN A 144 -56.34 -23.87 26.15
CA ASN A 144 -56.98 -24.90 25.34
C ASN A 144 -58.48 -24.87 25.63
N GLN A 145 -59.19 -23.96 24.95
CA GLN A 145 -60.64 -24.06 24.78
C GLN A 145 -60.90 -25.20 23.78
N ILE A 146 -61.19 -26.38 24.31
CA ILE A 146 -61.83 -27.46 23.56
C ILE A 146 -63.33 -27.15 23.57
N HIS A 147 -63.90 -26.88 22.40
CA HIS A 147 -65.34 -26.85 22.21
C HIS A 147 -65.91 -28.27 22.42
N THR A 148 -66.63 -28.48 23.51
CA THR A 148 -67.59 -29.58 23.63
C THR A 148 -68.98 -29.02 23.45
N ASN A 149 -69.63 -29.38 22.33
CA ASN A 149 -71.06 -29.17 22.12
C ASN A 149 -71.85 -30.13 23.02
N ASN A 150 -72.93 -29.62 23.60
CA ASN A 150 -73.90 -30.34 24.42
C ASN A 150 -74.91 -31.13 23.56
N GLY A 151 -75.50 -32.18 24.16
CA GLY A 151 -76.73 -32.86 23.71
C GLY A 151 -76.43 -34.27 23.19
N GLU A 152 -76.98 -35.37 23.72
CA GLU A 152 -78.24 -35.59 24.46
C GLU A 152 -78.04 -36.53 25.67
#